data_AF-A0A967WBT0-F1
#
_entry.id   AF-A0A967WBT0-F1
#
_cell.length_a   1.000
_cell.length_b   1.000
_cell.length_c   1.000
_cell.angle_alpha   90.00
_cell.angle_beta   90.00
_cell.angle_gamma   90.00
#
_symmetry.space_group_name_H-M   'P 1'
#
loop_
_entity.id
_entity.type
_entity.pdbx_description
1 polymer ?
#
loop_
_entity_poly.entity_id
_entity_poly.type
_entity_poly.pdbx_seq_one_letter_code
_entity_poly.pdbx_strand_id
1 'polypeptide(L)'
;MEENQSRVGRILLILAGLAVVLCVGMTIGGLLVYGVMRVADLKSSRVETSHLELPFEEFHKEDLDEFYEEELPIPEIVPGAIITEVMPDSPAEQAGLQAGDVVAAVDSQRVGPAGNLARLIRQYEPGDRVT
;
A
#
# COMPACT_ATOMS: atom_id res chain seq x y z
N MET A 1 9.69 53.01 -33.45
CA MET A 1 8.93 51.73 -33.28
C MET A 1 9.84 50.49 -33.23
N GLU A 2 11.16 50.61 -33.43
CA GLU A 2 12.12 49.47 -33.41
C GLU A 2 12.51 48.93 -32.02
N GLU A 3 12.38 49.70 -30.93
CA GLU A 3 12.83 49.26 -29.60
C GLU A 3 11.97 48.12 -28.99
N ASN A 4 10.70 47.99 -29.40
CA ASN A 4 9.81 46.96 -28.87
C ASN A 4 10.14 45.56 -29.44
N GLN A 5 10.64 45.48 -30.68
CA GLN A 5 10.97 44.22 -31.35
C GLN A 5 12.15 43.49 -30.66
N SER A 6 13.15 44.23 -30.16
CA SER A 6 14.30 43.64 -29.46
C SER A 6 13.96 43.19 -28.03
N ARG A 7 13.03 43.87 -27.35
CA ARG A 7 12.55 43.48 -26.02
C ARG A 7 11.68 42.23 -26.08
N VAL A 8 10.78 42.15 -27.07
CA VAL A 8 9.93 40.96 -27.28
C VAL A 8 10.76 39.73 -27.63
N GLY A 9 11.78 39.86 -28.50
CA GLY A 9 12.66 38.75 -28.85
C GLY A 9 13.44 38.18 -27.64
N ARG A 10 13.89 39.04 -26.73
CA ARG A 10 14.61 38.61 -25.50
C ARG A 10 13.67 37.90 -24.52
N ILE A 11 12.44 38.37 -24.36
CA ILE A 11 11.43 37.73 -23.52
C ILE A 11 11.07 36.34 -24.06
N LEU A 12 10.92 36.22 -25.39
CA LEU A 12 10.57 34.96 -26.04
C LEU A 12 11.68 33.89 -25.89
N LEU A 13 12.95 34.30 -25.93
CA LEU A 13 14.10 33.42 -25.68
C LEU A 13 14.15 32.92 -24.22
N ILE A 14 13.84 33.79 -23.25
CA ILE A 14 13.80 33.41 -21.83
C ILE A 14 12.66 32.40 -21.57
N LEU A 15 11.48 32.64 -22.15
CA LEU A 15 10.34 31.72 -22.02
C LEU A 15 10.61 30.37 -22.69
N ALA A 16 11.24 30.35 -23.87
CA ALA A 16 11.64 29.12 -24.54
C ALA A 16 12.68 28.33 -23.71
N GLY A 17 13.66 29.03 -23.11
CA GLY A 17 14.64 28.40 -22.22
C GLY A 17 14.01 27.80 -20.96
N LEU A 18 13.08 28.52 -20.31
CA LEU A 18 12.35 28.03 -19.14
C LEU A 18 11.53 26.76 -19.48
N ALA A 19 10.85 26.75 -20.64
CA ALA A 19 10.06 25.61 -21.08
C ALA A 19 10.92 24.34 -21.29
N VAL A 20 12.14 24.49 -21.84
CA VAL A 20 13.08 23.36 -22.01
C VAL A 20 13.56 22.82 -20.67
N VAL A 21 13.88 23.71 -19.70
CA VAL A 21 14.31 23.30 -18.36
C VAL A 21 13.22 22.53 -17.63
N LEU A 22 11.96 22.98 -17.72
CA LEU A 22 10.82 22.29 -17.11
C LEU A 22 10.58 20.90 -17.74
N CYS A 23 10.70 20.79 -19.06
CA CYS A 23 10.47 19.54 -19.78
C CYS A 23 11.55 18.48 -19.48
N VAL A 24 12.81 18.89 -19.38
CA VAL A 24 13.93 18.02 -19.00
C VAL A 24 13.84 17.60 -17.53
N GLY A 25 13.41 18.50 -16.63
CA GLY A 25 13.18 18.18 -15.23
C GLY A 25 12.09 17.11 -15.02
N MET A 26 10.98 17.19 -15.76
CA MET A 26 9.87 16.23 -15.64
C MET A 26 10.24 14.82 -16.12
N THR A 27 11.05 14.69 -17.17
CA THR A 27 11.46 13.37 -17.69
C THR A 27 12.47 12.67 -16.78
N ILE A 28 13.44 13.42 -16.24
CA ILE A 28 14.45 12.88 -15.32
C ILE A 28 13.83 12.52 -13.97
N GLY A 29 12.95 13.39 -13.43
CA GLY A 29 12.23 13.11 -12.19
C GLY A 29 11.31 11.90 -12.29
N GLY A 30 10.56 11.78 -13.39
CA GLY A 30 9.66 10.64 -13.62
C GLY A 30 10.38 9.30 -13.72
N LEU A 31 11.55 9.26 -14.38
CA LEU A 31 12.33 8.02 -14.51
C LEU A 31 12.90 7.54 -13.17
N LEU A 32 13.35 8.46 -12.31
CA LEU A 32 13.84 8.13 -10.98
C LEU A 32 12.73 7.60 -10.07
N VAL A 33 11.57 8.25 -10.07
CA VAL A 33 10.40 7.80 -9.29
C VAL A 33 9.91 6.43 -9.79
N TYR A 34 9.84 6.24 -11.11
CA TYR A 34 9.45 4.96 -11.70
C TYR A 34 10.45 3.83 -11.39
N GLY A 35 11.75 4.14 -11.39
CA GLY A 35 12.81 3.19 -11.03
C GLY A 35 12.71 2.72 -9.57
N VAL A 36 12.52 3.64 -8.63
CA VAL A 36 12.37 3.30 -7.20
C VAL A 36 11.08 2.49 -6.95
N MET A 37 9.96 2.88 -7.58
CA MET A 37 8.68 2.16 -7.45
C MET A 37 8.75 0.71 -7.97
N ARG A 38 9.47 0.47 -9.09
CA ARG A 38 9.62 -0.87 -9.65
C ARG A 38 10.48 -1.80 -8.77
N VAL A 39 11.49 -1.26 -8.08
CA VAL A 39 12.36 -2.06 -7.21
C VAL A 39 11.64 -2.46 -5.92
N ALA A 40 10.75 -1.61 -5.40
CA ALA A 40 9.92 -1.95 -4.24
C ALA A 40 8.96 -3.12 -4.51
N ASP A 41 8.48 -3.28 -5.76
CA ASP A 41 7.51 -4.32 -6.14
C ASP A 41 8.16 -5.68 -6.47
N LEU A 42 9.47 -5.69 -6.77
CA LEU A 42 10.20 -6.92 -7.14
C LEU A 42 10.54 -7.83 -5.95
N LYS A 43 10.32 -7.40 -4.71
CA LYS A 43 10.64 -8.20 -3.51
C LYS A 43 9.44 -9.00 -2.98
N SER A 44 8.24 -8.81 -3.53
CA SER A 44 7.00 -9.43 -3.03
C SER A 44 6.50 -10.64 -3.84
N SER A 45 7.30 -11.18 -4.76
CA SER A 45 6.95 -12.39 -5.52
C SER A 45 8.03 -13.47 -5.37
N ARG A 46 8.28 -13.90 -4.14
CA ARG A 46 8.84 -15.23 -3.87
C ARG A 46 7.90 -15.95 -2.91
N VAL A 47 6.77 -16.38 -3.46
CA VAL A 47 6.02 -17.50 -2.89
C VAL A 47 6.88 -18.72 -3.19
N GLU A 48 7.79 -19.02 -2.28
CA GLU A 48 8.43 -20.33 -2.21
C GLU A 48 7.45 -21.23 -1.45
N THR A 49 6.44 -21.73 -2.17
CA THR A 49 5.70 -22.91 -1.73
C THR A 49 6.64 -24.08 -1.85
N SER A 50 7.52 -24.23 -0.86
CA SER A 50 8.17 -25.50 -0.56
C SER A 50 7.05 -26.44 -0.11
N HIS A 51 6.60 -27.26 -1.06
CA HIS A 51 5.82 -28.44 -0.78
C HIS A 51 6.69 -29.35 0.09
N LEU A 52 6.61 -29.16 1.41
CA LEU A 52 7.04 -30.16 2.37
C LEU A 52 5.95 -31.24 2.33
N GLU A 53 6.10 -32.18 1.39
CA GLU A 53 5.39 -33.47 1.48
C GLU A 53 5.97 -34.20 2.69
N LEU A 54 5.47 -33.85 3.87
CA LEU A 54 5.62 -34.71 5.03
C LEU A 54 4.87 -36.01 4.70
N PRO A 55 5.46 -37.18 4.97
CA PRO A 55 4.68 -38.40 4.95
C PRO A 55 3.60 -38.19 6.00
N PHE A 56 2.35 -38.15 5.57
CA PHE A 56 1.22 -38.26 6.49
C PHE A 56 1.38 -39.65 7.09
N GLU A 57 1.99 -39.72 8.27
CA GLU A 57 1.92 -40.89 9.11
C GLU A 57 0.43 -41.11 9.35
N GLU A 58 -0.05 -42.25 8.86
CA GLU A 58 -1.44 -42.63 8.84
C GLU A 58 -1.90 -42.71 10.29
N PHE A 59 -2.51 -41.63 10.77
CA PHE A 59 -3.07 -41.57 12.11
C PHE A 59 -4.09 -42.69 12.21
N HIS A 60 -3.74 -43.71 12.99
CA HIS A 60 -4.65 -44.78 13.34
C HIS A 60 -5.85 -44.14 14.04
N LYS A 61 -7.04 -44.43 13.50
CA LYS A 61 -8.32 -43.92 13.97
C LYS A 61 -8.52 -44.11 15.49
N GLU A 62 -7.86 -45.10 16.08
CA GLU A 62 -7.97 -45.43 17.50
C GLU A 62 -7.27 -44.42 18.45
N ASP A 63 -6.36 -43.57 17.97
CA ASP A 63 -5.67 -42.57 18.81
C ASP A 63 -6.48 -41.25 18.98
N LEU A 64 -7.62 -41.14 18.30
CA LEU A 64 -8.42 -39.92 18.24
C LEU A 64 -9.48 -39.83 19.35
N ASP A 65 -9.65 -40.86 20.16
CA ASP A 65 -10.72 -40.88 21.18
C ASP A 65 -10.30 -40.16 22.48
N GLU A 66 -9.00 -39.84 22.64
CA GLU A 66 -8.46 -39.17 23.85
C GLU A 66 -8.30 -37.63 23.68
N PHE A 67 -8.42 -37.11 22.44
CA PHE A 67 -8.22 -35.67 22.14
C PHE A 67 -9.50 -34.91 21.78
N TYR A 68 -10.69 -35.53 21.84
CA TYR A 68 -11.93 -34.98 21.26
C TYR A 68 -12.99 -34.50 22.26
N GLU A 69 -12.61 -34.07 23.47
CA GLU A 69 -13.54 -33.42 24.41
C GLU A 69 -13.25 -31.94 24.70
N GLU A 70 -12.15 -31.37 24.21
CA GLU A 70 -12.02 -29.92 24.20
C GLU A 70 -12.66 -29.40 22.91
N GLU A 71 -13.87 -28.85 23.02
CA GLU A 71 -14.40 -27.89 22.05
C GLU A 71 -13.37 -26.76 21.93
N LEU A 72 -12.39 -26.93 21.06
CA LEU A 72 -11.41 -25.89 20.76
C LEU A 72 -12.23 -24.69 20.29
N PRO A 73 -12.17 -23.54 21.00
CA PRO A 73 -12.86 -22.35 20.58
C PRO A 73 -12.34 -22.00 19.19
N ILE A 74 -13.17 -22.24 18.17
CA ILE A 74 -12.83 -21.89 16.79
C ILE A 74 -12.63 -20.38 16.80
N PRO A 75 -11.42 -19.88 16.51
CA PRO A 75 -11.17 -18.45 16.59
C PRO A 75 -12.15 -17.75 15.65
N GLU A 76 -12.90 -16.78 16.20
CA GLU A 76 -13.82 -15.98 15.42
C GLU A 76 -13.01 -15.25 14.33
N ILE A 77 -13.26 -15.60 13.07
CA ILE A 77 -12.58 -14.95 11.94
C ILE A 77 -13.20 -13.57 11.80
N VAL A 78 -12.57 -12.56 12.41
CA VAL A 78 -12.99 -11.16 12.27
C VAL A 78 -12.63 -10.68 10.84
N PRO A 79 -13.61 -10.35 9.99
CA PRO A 79 -13.33 -9.81 8.67
C PRO A 79 -12.75 -8.40 8.80
N GLY A 80 -11.63 -8.15 8.11
CA GLY A 80 -10.99 -6.83 8.14
C GLY A 80 -9.62 -6.83 7.46
N ALA A 81 -8.99 -5.65 7.42
CA ALA A 81 -7.63 -5.48 6.94
C ALA A 81 -6.65 -5.48 8.12
N ILE A 82 -5.66 -6.37 8.08
CA ILE A 82 -4.61 -6.45 9.10
C ILE A 82 -3.54 -5.41 8.78
N ILE A 83 -3.19 -4.59 9.76
CA ILE A 83 -2.09 -3.65 9.67
C ILE A 83 -0.79 -4.42 9.86
N THR A 84 0.02 -4.52 8.82
CA THR A 84 1.33 -5.21 8.87
C THR A 84 2.44 -4.30 9.35
N GLU A 85 2.34 -3.01 9.08
CA GLU A 85 3.34 -2.00 9.38
C GLU A 85 2.68 -0.62 9.45
N VAL A 86 3.20 0.25 10.31
CA VAL A 86 2.83 1.66 10.40
C VAL A 86 4.08 2.48 10.17
N MET A 87 4.02 3.40 9.20
CA MET A 87 5.15 4.27 8.88
C MET A 87 5.38 5.31 9.99
N PRO A 88 6.65 5.61 10.35
CA PRO A 88 6.96 6.66 11.31
C PRO A 88 6.55 8.04 10.78
N ASP A 89 6.16 8.93 11.68
CA ASP A 89 5.64 10.28 11.42
C ASP A 89 4.39 10.31 10.52
N SER A 90 3.71 9.17 10.34
CA SER A 90 2.51 9.08 9.50
C SER A 90 1.23 9.47 10.24
N PRO A 91 0.15 9.83 9.53
CA PRO A 91 -1.16 10.04 10.15
C PRO A 91 -1.68 8.82 10.90
N ALA A 92 -1.31 7.61 10.46
CA ALA A 92 -1.68 6.36 11.12
C ALA A 92 -0.97 6.19 12.48
N GLU A 93 0.32 6.54 12.56
CA GLU A 93 1.07 6.53 13.83
C GLU A 93 0.53 7.59 14.81
N GLN A 94 0.24 8.79 14.31
CA GLN A 94 -0.34 9.87 15.12
C GLN A 94 -1.75 9.52 15.62
N ALA A 95 -2.49 8.69 14.87
CA ALA A 95 -3.76 8.12 15.29
C ALA A 95 -3.61 6.95 16.29
N GLY A 96 -2.38 6.50 16.55
CA GLY A 96 -2.06 5.44 17.50
C GLY A 96 -2.24 4.03 16.96
N LEU A 97 -2.35 3.86 15.63
CA LEU A 97 -2.44 2.54 15.01
C LEU A 97 -1.12 1.78 15.14
N GLN A 98 -1.21 0.46 15.29
CA GLN A 98 -0.06 -0.41 15.46
C GLN A 98 -0.10 -1.61 14.50
N ALA A 99 1.08 -2.17 14.23
CA ALA A 99 1.16 -3.45 13.54
C ALA A 99 0.48 -4.54 14.36
N GLY A 100 -0.37 -5.33 13.71
CA GLY A 100 -1.22 -6.35 14.34
C GLY A 100 -2.68 -5.92 14.53
N ASP A 101 -2.99 -4.62 14.43
CA ASP A 101 -4.38 -4.14 14.49
C ASP A 101 -5.19 -4.64 13.28
N VAL A 102 -6.49 -4.86 13.50
CA VAL A 102 -7.42 -5.27 12.45
C VAL A 102 -8.45 -4.17 12.23
N VAL A 103 -8.42 -3.57 11.04
CA VAL A 103 -9.39 -2.56 10.61
C VAL A 103 -10.63 -3.27 10.09
N ALA A 104 -11.67 -3.35 10.91
CA ALA A 104 -12.95 -3.99 10.56
C ALA A 104 -13.91 -3.06 9.80
N ALA A 105 -13.76 -1.74 9.96
CA ALA A 105 -14.59 -0.73 9.32
C ALA A 105 -13.81 0.58 9.13
N VAL A 106 -14.29 1.39 8.19
CA VAL A 106 -13.89 2.78 7.97
C VAL A 106 -15.18 3.61 7.94
N ASP A 107 -15.33 4.49 8.91
CA ASP A 107 -16.57 5.18 9.27
C ASP A 107 -17.75 4.19 9.37
N SER A 108 -18.72 4.32 8.45
CA SER A 108 -19.89 3.45 8.36
C SER A 108 -19.73 2.30 7.37
N GLN A 109 -18.55 2.14 6.74
CA GLN A 109 -18.28 1.16 5.69
C GLN A 109 -17.48 -0.02 6.26
N ARG A 110 -18.07 -1.23 6.27
CA ARG A 110 -17.35 -2.44 6.71
C ARG A 110 -16.25 -2.83 5.71
N VAL A 111 -15.10 -3.20 6.26
CA VAL A 111 -14.00 -3.83 5.51
C VAL A 111 -14.27 -5.34 5.46
N GLY A 112 -14.65 -5.84 4.29
CA GLY A 112 -14.96 -7.28 4.13
C GLY A 112 -13.72 -8.19 4.16
N PRO A 113 -13.90 -9.53 4.08
CA PRO A 113 -12.82 -10.53 4.09
C PRO A 113 -11.81 -10.41 2.94
N ALA A 114 -12.24 -9.85 1.80
CA ALA A 114 -11.39 -9.48 0.66
C ALA A 114 -11.27 -7.94 0.52
N GLY A 115 -11.65 -7.22 1.58
CA GLY A 115 -11.86 -5.79 1.60
C GLY A 115 -10.55 -5.03 1.46
N ASN A 116 -10.31 -4.48 0.27
CA ASN A 116 -9.16 -3.62 0.03
C ASN A 116 -9.39 -2.27 0.74
N LEU A 117 -8.93 -2.17 1.99
CA LEU A 117 -8.94 -0.94 2.80
C LEU A 117 -8.41 0.27 2.00
N ALA A 118 -7.38 0.08 1.18
CA ALA A 118 -6.83 1.16 0.36
C ALA A 118 -7.84 1.71 -0.67
N ARG A 119 -8.81 0.91 -1.14
CA ARG A 119 -9.90 1.40 -2.00
C ARG A 119 -10.88 2.30 -1.24
N LEU A 120 -11.12 2.03 0.04
CA LEU A 120 -11.98 2.88 0.87
C LEU A 120 -11.29 4.21 1.15
N ILE A 121 -10.03 4.18 1.60
CA ILE A 121 -9.26 5.39 1.92
C ILE A 121 -9.07 6.31 0.70
N ARG A 122 -8.92 5.75 -0.52
CA ARG A 122 -8.81 6.55 -1.76
C ARG A 122 -10.03 7.42 -2.09
N GLN A 123 -11.15 7.23 -1.41
CA GLN A 123 -12.36 8.04 -1.62
C GLN A 123 -12.34 9.35 -0.82
N TYR A 124 -11.43 9.46 0.14
CA TYR A 124 -11.28 10.64 0.99
C TYR A 124 -10.19 11.56 0.45
N GLU A 125 -10.34 12.85 0.72
CA GLU A 125 -9.35 13.86 0.33
C GLU A 125 -8.26 14.00 1.41
N PRO A 126 -7.03 14.42 1.04
CA PRO A 126 -5.99 14.70 2.04
C PRO A 126 -6.46 15.73 3.07
N GLY A 127 -6.38 15.37 4.35
CA GLY A 127 -6.85 16.21 5.46
C GLY A 127 -8.23 15.83 6.00
N ASP A 128 -8.96 14.94 5.32
CA ASP A 128 -10.19 14.38 5.86
C ASP A 128 -9.90 13.58 7.14
N ARG A 129 -10.79 13.74 8.11
CA ARG A 129 -10.81 12.91 9.31
C ARG A 129 -11.69 11.69 9.05
N VAL A 130 -11.11 10.52 9.25
CA VAL A 130 -11.75 9.22 9.05
C VAL A 130 -11.70 8.44 10.36
N THR A 131 -12.77 7.71 10.67
CA THR A 131 -12.93 6.92 11.91
C THR A 131 -13.01 5.42 11.68
#